data_AF-A0A7S0DZ73-F1
#
_entry.id   AF-A0A7S0DZ73-F1
#
_cell.length_a   1.000
_cell.length_b   1.000
_cell.length_c   1.000
_cell.angle_alpha   90.00
_cell.angle_beta   90.00
_cell.angle_gamma   90.00
#
_symmetry.space_group_name_H-M   'P 1'
#
loop_
_entity.id
_entity.type
_entity.pdbx_description
1 polymer ?
#
loop_
_entity_poly.entity_id
_entity_poly.type
_entity_poly.pdbx_seq_one_letter_code
_entity_poly.pdbx_strand_id
1 'polypeptide(L)'
;RLGLVTGRDLAQCVRAGYPRWVSLFVYGAMELAVTGSDIQEVVGSAIALKLLFGLPLWAGCLVTVLDTLTFLLVHRLGMRYLEVLICGMIGVVAICFFVSAAQALEMSTDVGASMRKLAVGWAVPSLQPWGYEQSVATLGAVVMPHNLYLHSSLVLSRRVPIERHQEVHAAVWYSRLESGMALLFSFFINLAVVLVFWRHFYRVECASMEGGPYVCVGADALGE
;
A
#
# COMPACT_ATOMS: atom_id res chain seq x y z
N ARG A 1 -0.17 -15.79 -12.06
CA ARG A 1 0.03 -16.51 -13.34
C ARG A 1 1.41 -17.16 -13.44
N LEU A 2 2.52 -16.41 -13.34
CA LEU A 2 3.88 -16.96 -13.49
C LEU A 2 4.14 -18.19 -12.61
N GLY A 3 3.89 -18.08 -11.29
CA GLY A 3 4.04 -19.21 -10.37
C GLY A 3 3.18 -20.44 -10.71
N LEU A 4 1.91 -20.24 -11.08
CA LEU A 4 0.99 -21.34 -11.42
C LEU A 4 1.38 -22.09 -12.70
N VAL A 5 1.95 -21.40 -13.69
CA VAL A 5 2.29 -21.99 -14.99
C VAL A 5 3.68 -22.61 -14.98
N THR A 6 4.64 -21.97 -14.31
CA THR A 6 6.05 -22.41 -14.31
C THR A 6 6.40 -23.31 -13.12
N GLY A 7 5.57 -23.33 -12.07
CA GLY A 7 5.88 -24.01 -10.81
C GLY A 7 7.07 -23.41 -10.05
N ARG A 8 7.56 -22.23 -10.47
CA ARG A 8 8.73 -21.54 -9.91
C ARG A 8 8.36 -20.14 -9.46
N ASP A 9 9.05 -19.66 -8.44
CA ASP A 9 8.89 -18.27 -8.02
C ASP A 9 9.59 -17.30 -9.00
N LEU A 10 9.25 -16.01 -8.91
CA LEU A 10 9.82 -14.99 -9.78
C LEU A 10 11.35 -14.88 -9.63
N ALA A 11 11.88 -15.08 -8.43
CA ALA A 11 13.33 -15.02 -8.19
C ALA A 11 14.07 -16.18 -8.88
N GLN A 12 13.50 -17.39 -8.87
CA GLN A 12 14.00 -18.56 -9.58
C GLN A 12 13.96 -18.35 -11.10
N CYS A 13 12.89 -17.74 -11.62
CA CYS A 13 12.80 -17.37 -13.03
C CYS A 13 13.87 -16.33 -13.43
N VAL A 14 14.06 -15.28 -12.62
CA VAL A 14 15.11 -14.27 -12.84
C VAL A 14 16.50 -14.91 -12.77
N ARG A 15 16.76 -15.77 -11.79
CA ARG A 15 18.04 -16.46 -11.64
C ARG A 15 18.34 -17.42 -12.81
N ALA A 16 17.32 -18.06 -13.36
CA ALA A 16 17.46 -18.97 -14.49
C ALA A 16 17.60 -18.24 -15.85
N GLY A 17 16.98 -17.06 -15.99
CA GLY A 17 16.95 -16.31 -17.26
C GLY A 17 18.08 -15.30 -17.44
N TYR A 18 18.68 -14.80 -16.35
CA TYR A 18 19.70 -13.73 -16.42
C TYR A 18 21.10 -14.19 -16.01
N PRO A 19 22.16 -13.55 -16.52
CA PRO A 19 23.53 -13.81 -16.07
C PRO A 19 23.70 -13.45 -14.58
N ARG A 20 24.65 -14.11 -13.91
CA ARG A 20 24.85 -14.00 -12.45
C ARG A 20 24.97 -12.57 -11.93
N TRP A 21 25.63 -11.69 -12.68
CA TRP A 21 25.83 -10.29 -12.31
C TRP A 21 24.52 -9.50 -12.25
N VAL A 22 23.64 -9.67 -13.24
CA VAL A 22 22.32 -9.00 -13.27
C VAL A 22 21.43 -9.53 -12.16
N SER A 23 21.43 -10.85 -11.94
CA SER A 23 20.68 -11.47 -10.85
C SER A 23 21.14 -10.98 -9.48
N LEU A 24 22.44 -10.74 -9.29
CA LEU A 24 22.97 -10.19 -8.03
C LEU A 24 22.57 -8.72 -7.83
N PHE A 25 22.60 -7.92 -8.90
CA PHE A 25 22.14 -6.53 -8.86
C PHE A 25 20.65 -6.44 -8.48
N VAL A 26 19.79 -7.23 -9.13
CA VAL A 26 18.36 -7.27 -8.82
C VAL A 26 18.11 -7.76 -7.40
N TYR A 27 18.89 -8.73 -6.93
CA TYR A 27 18.83 -9.19 -5.53
C TYR A 27 19.16 -8.05 -4.55
N GLY A 28 20.28 -7.34 -4.75
CA GLY A 28 20.66 -6.21 -3.91
C GLY A 28 19.62 -5.07 -3.93
N ALA A 29 19.08 -4.74 -5.10
CA ALA A 29 18.02 -3.75 -5.23
C ALA A 29 16.75 -4.16 -4.48
N MET A 30 16.40 -5.45 -4.50
CA MET A 30 15.24 -5.93 -3.74
C MET A 30 15.48 -5.95 -2.23
N GLU A 31 16.66 -6.34 -1.79
CA GLU A 31 17.02 -6.30 -0.35
C GLU A 31 16.88 -4.88 0.18
N LEU A 32 17.42 -3.90 -0.54
CA LEU A 32 17.29 -2.48 -0.20
C LEU A 32 15.83 -2.00 -0.17
N ALA A 33 15.01 -2.44 -1.13
CA ALA A 33 13.59 -2.08 -1.16
C ALA A 33 12.80 -2.67 0.02
N VAL A 34 13.13 -3.89 0.45
CA VAL A 34 12.52 -4.53 1.63
C VAL A 34 12.96 -3.82 2.91
N THR A 35 14.24 -3.53 3.08
CA THR A 35 14.74 -2.77 4.23
C THR A 35 14.12 -1.37 4.30
N GLY A 36 13.96 -0.69 3.15
CA GLY A 36 13.30 0.61 3.12
C GLY A 36 11.84 0.56 3.57
N SER A 37 11.10 -0.47 3.15
CA SER A 37 9.71 -0.68 3.58
C SER A 37 9.61 -0.97 5.08
N ASP A 38 10.52 -1.77 5.63
CA ASP A 38 10.58 -2.09 7.05
C ASP A 38 10.88 -0.84 7.91
N ILE A 39 11.83 -0.01 7.46
CA ILE A 39 12.12 1.29 8.10
C ILE A 39 10.86 2.18 8.12
N GLN A 40 10.11 2.25 7.02
CA GLN A 40 8.88 3.04 6.94
C GLN A 40 7.82 2.54 7.93
N GLU A 41 7.68 1.21 8.09
CA GLU A 41 6.73 0.59 9.01
C GLU A 41 7.09 0.86 10.48
N VAL A 42 8.37 0.75 10.83
CA VAL A 42 8.87 1.04 12.18
C VAL A 42 8.67 2.51 12.54
N VAL A 43 9.02 3.42 11.63
CA VAL A 43 8.83 4.88 11.85
C VAL A 43 7.36 5.23 11.99
N GLY A 44 6.50 4.68 11.11
CA GLY A 44 5.05 4.91 11.17
C GLY A 44 4.44 4.45 12.49
N SER A 45 4.80 3.25 12.94
CA SER A 45 4.34 2.69 14.22
C SER A 45 4.83 3.48 15.43
N ALA A 46 6.10 3.92 15.43
CA ALA A 46 6.65 4.73 16.50
C ALA A 46 5.95 6.10 16.62
N ILE A 47 5.63 6.75 15.49
CA ILE A 47 4.87 8.01 15.46
C ILE A 47 3.43 7.77 15.94
N ALA A 48 2.79 6.68 15.51
CA ALA A 48 1.43 6.34 15.96
C ALA A 48 1.38 6.14 17.50
N LEU A 49 2.35 5.42 18.07
CA LEU A 49 2.45 5.21 19.51
C LEU A 49 2.73 6.51 20.27
N LYS A 50 3.55 7.40 19.71
CA LYS A 50 3.77 8.74 20.26
C LYS A 50 2.48 9.56 20.30
N LEU A 51 1.67 9.53 19.23
CA LEU A 51 0.41 10.27 19.16
C LEU A 51 -0.68 9.68 20.06
N LEU A 52 -0.73 8.35 20.20
CA LEU A 52 -1.80 7.67 20.94
C LEU A 52 -1.55 7.61 22.45
N PHE A 53 -0.30 7.37 22.86
CA PHE A 53 0.07 7.14 24.26
C PHE A 53 1.07 8.17 24.81
N GLY A 54 1.53 9.12 24.00
CA GLY A 54 2.53 10.10 24.42
C GLY A 54 3.93 9.50 24.63
N LEU A 55 4.19 8.29 24.14
CA LEU A 55 5.46 7.59 24.33
C LEU A 55 6.60 8.26 23.55
N PRO A 56 7.83 8.29 24.08
CA PRO A 56 8.98 8.78 23.34
C PRO A 56 9.32 7.85 22.17
N LEU A 57 9.87 8.40 21.09
CA LEU A 57 10.12 7.66 19.84
C LEU A 57 10.98 6.41 20.04
N TRP A 58 12.02 6.48 20.88
CA TRP A 58 12.90 5.34 21.16
C TRP A 58 12.14 4.17 21.83
N ALA A 59 11.14 4.48 22.66
CA ALA A 59 10.30 3.46 23.29
C ALA A 59 9.32 2.87 22.27
N GLY A 60 8.77 3.70 21.38
CA GLY A 60 7.96 3.25 20.24
C GLY A 60 8.71 2.23 19.37
N CYS A 61 9.98 2.52 19.03
CA CYS A 61 10.82 1.58 18.25
C CYS A 61 11.14 0.27 19.00
N LEU A 62 11.17 0.26 20.34
CA LEU A 62 11.33 -1.00 21.08
C LEU A 62 10.06 -1.85 21.04
N VAL A 63 8.88 -1.22 21.01
CA VAL A 63 7.60 -1.93 20.90
C VAL A 63 7.45 -2.59 19.53
N THR A 64 7.95 -1.99 18.45
CA THR A 64 7.90 -2.61 17.11
C THR A 64 8.74 -3.89 17.04
N VAL A 65 9.80 -4.02 17.84
CA VAL A 65 10.53 -5.28 17.98
C VAL A 65 9.64 -6.37 18.59
N LEU A 66 8.80 -6.03 19.57
CA LEU A 66 7.83 -6.99 20.13
C LEU A 66 6.74 -7.36 19.14
N ASP A 67 6.33 -6.43 18.27
CA ASP A 67 5.35 -6.70 17.23
C ASP A 67 5.87 -7.73 16.20
N THR A 68 7.11 -7.58 15.72
CA THR A 68 7.74 -8.57 14.82
C THR A 68 7.84 -9.96 15.46
N LEU A 69 8.15 -10.05 16.76
CA LEU A 69 8.13 -11.31 17.50
C LEU A 69 6.72 -11.91 17.60
N THR A 70 5.70 -11.06 17.75
CA THR A 70 4.29 -11.47 17.78
C THR A 70 3.88 -12.05 16.42
N PHE A 71 4.24 -11.38 15.32
CA PHE A 71 4.04 -11.89 13.96
C PHE A 71 4.72 -13.23 13.73
N LEU A 72 5.97 -13.40 14.18
CA LEU A 72 6.70 -14.66 14.09
C LEU A 72 6.01 -15.79 14.86
N LEU A 73 5.49 -15.49 16.06
CA LEU A 73 4.75 -16.45 16.87
C LEU A 73 3.44 -16.88 16.18
N VAL A 74 2.69 -15.92 15.63
CA VAL A 74 1.44 -16.20 14.89
C VAL A 74 1.72 -17.00 13.63
N HIS A 75 2.81 -16.70 12.91
CA HIS A 75 3.23 -17.48 11.74
C HIS A 75 3.47 -18.95 12.10
N ARG A 76 4.04 -19.23 13.28
CA ARG A 76 4.24 -20.60 13.77
C ARG A 76 2.92 -21.34 14.08
N LEU A 77 1.86 -20.61 14.43
CA LEU A 77 0.53 -21.18 14.70
C LEU A 77 -0.22 -21.57 13.42
N GLY A 78 0.13 -20.98 12.29
CA GLY A 78 -0.30 -21.41 10.97
C GLY A 78 -0.76 -20.26 10.05
N MET A 79 -0.64 -20.48 8.74
CA MET A 79 -0.91 -19.47 7.71
C MET A 79 -2.33 -18.87 7.78
N ARG A 80 -3.34 -19.65 8.19
CA ARG A 80 -4.73 -19.16 8.29
C ARG A 80 -4.90 -18.09 9.37
N TYR A 81 -4.20 -18.22 10.50
CA TYR A 81 -4.27 -17.22 11.58
C TYR A 81 -3.60 -15.91 11.17
N LEU A 82 -2.48 -16.01 10.48
CA LEU A 82 -1.77 -14.85 9.91
C LEU A 82 -2.65 -14.10 8.90
N GLU A 83 -3.34 -14.82 8.03
CA GLU A 83 -4.25 -14.22 7.04
C GLU A 83 -5.40 -13.47 7.70
N VAL A 84 -6.06 -14.06 8.70
CA VAL A 84 -7.15 -13.41 9.44
C VAL A 84 -6.66 -12.17 10.20
N LEU A 85 -5.46 -12.23 10.80
CA LEU A 85 -4.85 -11.08 11.48
C LEU A 85 -4.65 -9.90 10.52
N ILE A 86 -4.03 -10.16 9.36
CA ILE A 86 -3.77 -9.14 8.33
C ILE A 86 -5.08 -8.57 7.78
N CYS A 87 -6.06 -9.43 7.47
CA CYS A 87 -7.38 -8.98 7.04
C CYS A 87 -8.08 -8.13 8.11
N GLY A 88 -7.93 -8.47 9.38
CA GLY A 88 -8.44 -7.68 10.51
C GLY A 88 -7.81 -6.29 10.57
N MET A 89 -6.47 -6.20 10.49
CA MET A 89 -5.75 -4.92 10.50
C MET A 89 -6.15 -4.03 9.31
N ILE A 90 -6.17 -4.59 8.09
CA ILE A 90 -6.62 -3.88 6.89
C ILE A 90 -8.07 -3.42 7.06
N GLY A 91 -8.94 -4.26 7.64
CA GLY A 91 -10.33 -3.93 7.91
C GLY A 91 -10.49 -2.73 8.84
N VAL A 92 -9.73 -2.67 9.94
CA VAL A 92 -9.75 -1.53 10.87
C VAL A 92 -9.31 -0.24 10.17
N VAL A 93 -8.21 -0.27 9.42
CA VAL A 93 -7.71 0.89 8.66
C VAL A 93 -8.74 1.35 7.63
N ALA A 94 -9.31 0.40 6.87
CA ALA A 94 -10.35 0.70 5.89
C ALA A 94 -11.55 1.38 6.54
N ILE A 95 -12.10 0.82 7.62
CA ILE A 95 -13.26 1.39 8.33
C ILE A 95 -12.95 2.82 8.81
N CYS A 96 -11.78 3.04 9.42
CA CYS A 96 -11.37 4.36 9.90
C CYS A 96 -11.35 5.41 8.77
N PHE A 97 -10.71 5.10 7.65
CA PHE A 97 -10.64 6.02 6.51
C PHE A 97 -11.97 6.19 5.79
N PHE A 98 -12.77 5.13 5.64
CA PHE A 98 -14.09 5.24 5.01
C PHE A 98 -15.05 6.10 5.83
N VAL A 99 -15.08 5.93 7.16
CA VAL A 99 -15.89 6.78 8.05
C VAL A 99 -15.41 8.23 7.98
N SER A 100 -14.10 8.46 8.03
CA SER A 100 -13.53 9.81 7.92
C SER A 100 -13.84 10.47 6.57
N ALA A 101 -13.79 9.71 5.48
CA ALA A 101 -14.14 10.18 4.14
C ALA A 101 -15.65 10.47 4.01
N ALA A 102 -16.51 9.64 4.61
CA ALA A 102 -17.95 9.89 4.65
C ALA A 102 -18.27 11.19 5.39
N GLN A 103 -17.67 11.41 6.56
CA GLN A 103 -17.81 12.66 7.32
C GLN A 103 -17.30 13.88 6.54
N ALA A 104 -16.19 13.72 5.80
CA ALA A 104 -15.66 14.78 4.95
C ALA A 104 -16.64 15.19 3.83
N LEU A 105 -17.42 14.24 3.30
CA LEU A 105 -18.43 14.47 2.27
C LEU A 105 -19.72 15.06 2.84
N GLU A 106 -20.21 14.57 3.98
CA GLU A 106 -21.46 15.04 4.62
C GLU A 106 -21.40 16.48 5.10
N MET A 107 -20.25 16.95 5.58
CA MET A 107 -20.07 18.36 5.98
C MET A 107 -19.93 19.33 4.81
N SER A 108 -19.81 18.85 3.58
CA SER A 108 -19.86 19.73 2.41
C SER A 108 -21.32 20.06 2.13
N THR A 109 -21.68 21.35 2.19
CA THR A 109 -23.05 21.88 2.06
C THR A 109 -23.76 21.51 0.75
N ASP A 110 -23.06 20.85 -0.18
CA ASP A 110 -23.57 20.42 -1.47
C ASP A 110 -22.87 19.13 -1.93
N VAL A 111 -23.28 17.99 -1.35
CA VAL A 111 -22.71 16.65 -1.62
C VAL A 111 -22.64 16.34 -3.13
N GLY A 112 -23.64 16.81 -3.89
CA GLY A 112 -23.69 16.66 -5.34
C GLY A 112 -22.58 17.42 -6.07
N ALA A 113 -22.19 18.60 -5.61
CA ALA A 113 -21.11 19.38 -6.20
C ALA A 113 -19.72 18.77 -5.92
N SER A 114 -19.51 18.25 -4.70
CA SER A 114 -18.28 17.54 -4.32
C SER A 114 -18.09 16.24 -5.11
N MET A 115 -19.15 15.43 -5.22
CA MET A 115 -19.13 14.20 -6.04
C MET A 115 -18.93 14.50 -7.52
N ARG A 116 -19.51 15.60 -8.04
CA ARG A 116 -19.29 16.03 -9.43
C ARG A 116 -17.85 16.45 -9.67
N LYS A 117 -17.22 17.18 -8.74
CA LYS A 117 -15.80 17.53 -8.84
C LYS A 117 -14.90 16.29 -8.80
N LEU A 118 -15.22 15.31 -7.95
CA LEU A 118 -14.50 14.03 -7.91
C LEU A 118 -14.67 13.25 -9.21
N ALA A 119 -15.89 13.19 -9.75
CA ALA A 119 -16.18 12.51 -11.01
C ALA A 119 -15.49 13.18 -12.21
N VAL A 120 -15.41 14.52 -12.23
CA VAL A 120 -14.67 15.26 -13.26
C VAL A 120 -13.17 15.01 -13.15
N GLY A 121 -12.61 15.03 -11.92
CA GLY A 121 -11.19 14.71 -11.69
C GLY A 121 -10.83 13.27 -12.05
N TRP A 122 -11.76 12.34 -11.89
CA TRP A 122 -11.58 10.95 -12.33
C TRP A 122 -11.69 10.78 -13.85
N ALA A 123 -12.60 11.52 -14.50
CA ALA A 123 -12.86 11.41 -15.93
C ALA A 123 -11.86 12.16 -16.81
N VAL A 124 -11.28 13.26 -16.32
CA VAL A 124 -10.35 14.11 -17.08
C VAL A 124 -8.99 14.17 -16.37
N PRO A 125 -7.99 13.40 -16.84
CA PRO A 125 -6.64 13.49 -16.30
C PRO A 125 -6.05 14.84 -16.70
N SER A 126 -5.98 15.76 -15.74
CA SER A 126 -5.27 17.03 -15.88
C SER A 126 -4.21 17.08 -14.79
N LEU A 127 -2.94 17.26 -15.18
CA LEU A 127 -1.84 17.46 -14.24
C LEU A 127 -1.40 18.90 -14.31
N GLN A 128 -1.36 19.54 -13.14
CA GLN A 128 -0.69 20.82 -12.95
C GLN A 128 0.83 20.60 -12.86
N PRO A 129 1.67 21.59 -13.23
CA PRO A 129 3.12 21.44 -13.22
C PRO A 129 3.72 21.06 -11.86
N TRP A 130 3.10 21.51 -10.75
CA TRP A 130 3.54 21.19 -9.39
C TRP A 130 3.09 19.79 -8.91
N GLY A 131 2.24 19.10 -9.66
CA GLY A 131 1.69 17.79 -9.29
C GLY A 131 2.47 16.60 -9.84
N TYR A 132 3.50 16.80 -10.68
CA TYR A 132 4.23 15.71 -11.33
C TYR A 132 4.99 14.84 -10.32
N GLU A 133 5.75 15.47 -9.41
CA GLU A 133 6.53 14.75 -8.41
C GLU A 133 5.64 13.91 -7.49
N GLN A 134 4.55 14.49 -7.01
CA GLN A 134 3.58 13.79 -6.16
C GLN A 134 2.91 12.63 -6.89
N SER A 135 2.62 12.79 -8.19
CA SER A 135 2.00 11.74 -8.98
C SER A 135 2.94 10.55 -9.19
N VAL A 136 4.22 10.83 -9.50
CA VAL A 136 5.26 9.79 -9.62
C VAL A 136 5.51 9.12 -8.27
N ALA A 137 5.59 9.89 -7.18
CA ALA A 137 5.74 9.37 -5.82
C ALA A 137 4.57 8.47 -5.42
N THR A 138 3.32 8.88 -5.72
CA THR A 138 2.13 8.08 -5.45
C THR A 138 2.13 6.78 -6.25
N LEU A 139 2.56 6.82 -7.51
CA LEU A 139 2.67 5.63 -8.36
C LEU A 139 3.72 4.65 -7.82
N GLY A 140 4.86 5.16 -7.36
CA GLY A 140 5.90 4.37 -6.70
C GLY A 140 5.44 3.76 -5.37
N ALA A 141 4.66 4.51 -4.57
CA ALA A 141 4.10 4.02 -3.31
C ALA A 141 3.08 2.88 -3.51
N VAL A 142 2.27 2.94 -4.58
CA VAL A 142 1.28 1.91 -4.90
C VAL A 142 1.94 0.67 -5.52
N VAL A 143 2.95 0.84 -6.36
CA VAL A 143 3.63 -0.26 -7.06
C VAL A 143 4.86 -0.72 -6.28
N MET A 144 4.65 -1.62 -5.33
CA MET A 144 5.73 -2.22 -4.53
C MET A 144 6.36 -3.43 -5.26
N PRO A 145 7.63 -3.38 -5.68
CA PRO A 145 8.25 -4.46 -6.46
C PRO A 145 8.43 -5.76 -5.66
N HIS A 146 8.65 -5.69 -4.34
CA HIS A 146 8.77 -6.89 -3.49
C HIS A 146 7.47 -7.69 -3.44
N ASN A 147 6.31 -7.02 -3.54
CA ASN A 147 5.01 -7.70 -3.54
C ASN A 147 4.82 -8.60 -4.77
N LEU A 148 5.50 -8.31 -5.89
CA LEU A 148 5.47 -9.20 -7.06
C LEU A 148 6.19 -10.53 -6.80
N TYR A 149 7.31 -10.49 -6.09
CA TYR A 149 8.06 -11.67 -5.67
C TYR A 149 7.25 -12.47 -4.64
N LEU A 150 6.73 -11.78 -3.61
CA LEU A 150 5.91 -12.38 -2.56
C LEU A 150 4.64 -13.04 -3.12
N HIS A 151 3.90 -12.36 -3.99
CA HIS A 151 2.70 -12.92 -4.60
C HIS A 151 3.02 -14.11 -5.51
N SER A 152 4.18 -14.12 -6.17
CA SER A 152 4.62 -15.27 -6.97
C SER A 152 4.92 -16.50 -6.11
N SER A 153 5.46 -16.34 -4.90
CA SER A 153 5.75 -17.45 -3.99
C SER A 153 4.50 -17.89 -3.21
N LEU A 154 3.65 -16.96 -2.79
CA LEU A 154 2.43 -17.26 -2.04
C LEU A 154 1.43 -18.06 -2.87
N VAL A 155 1.34 -17.80 -4.17
CA VAL A 155 0.50 -18.58 -5.09
C VAL A 155 0.99 -20.03 -5.24
N LEU A 156 2.29 -20.32 -5.04
CA LEU A 156 2.84 -21.69 -5.04
C LEU A 156 2.47 -22.48 -3.78
N SER A 157 2.09 -21.81 -2.68
CA SER A 157 1.65 -22.49 -1.46
C SER A 157 0.31 -23.26 -1.66
N ARG A 158 -0.46 -22.88 -2.68
CA ARG A 158 -1.69 -23.58 -3.07
C ARG A 158 -1.31 -24.80 -3.91
N ARG A 159 -1.57 -26.01 -3.38
CA ARG A 159 -1.34 -27.28 -4.09
C ARG A 159 -2.29 -27.41 -5.28
N VAL A 160 -1.90 -26.88 -6.44
CA VAL A 160 -2.61 -27.07 -7.70
C VAL A 160 -1.84 -28.11 -8.52
N PRO A 161 -2.45 -29.26 -8.85
CA PRO A 161 -1.79 -30.25 -9.71
C PRO A 161 -1.58 -29.66 -11.11
N ILE A 162 -0.33 -29.54 -11.52
CA ILE A 162 0.10 -28.86 -12.76
C ILE A 162 -0.26 -29.69 -14.01
N GLU A 163 -0.58 -30.98 -13.83
CA GLU A 163 -0.81 -31.96 -14.89
C GLU A 163 -2.13 -31.73 -15.66
N ARG A 164 -3.13 -31.07 -15.04
CA ARG A 164 -4.44 -30.84 -15.65
C ARG A 164 -4.60 -29.40 -16.10
N HIS A 165 -4.53 -29.17 -17.41
CA HIS A 165 -4.63 -27.83 -18.01
C HIS A 165 -5.92 -27.08 -17.65
N GLN A 166 -7.04 -27.79 -17.50
CA GLN A 166 -8.32 -27.19 -17.09
C GLN A 166 -8.28 -26.66 -15.64
N GLU A 167 -7.63 -27.39 -14.73
CA GLU A 167 -7.50 -27.00 -13.32
C GLU A 167 -6.53 -25.82 -13.15
N VAL A 168 -5.47 -25.77 -13.95
CA VAL A 168 -4.55 -24.62 -13.99
C VAL A 168 -5.25 -23.37 -14.51
N HIS A 169 -6.07 -23.47 -15.57
CA HIS A 169 -6.81 -22.32 -16.10
C HIS A 169 -7.83 -21.78 -15.08
N ALA A 170 -8.55 -22.67 -14.38
CA ALA A 170 -9.45 -22.30 -13.30
C ALA A 170 -8.69 -21.63 -12.14
N ALA A 171 -7.55 -22.19 -11.70
CA ALA A 171 -6.73 -21.61 -10.65
C ALA A 171 -6.19 -20.22 -11.01
N VAL A 172 -5.78 -20.01 -12.26
CA VAL A 172 -5.35 -18.69 -12.76
C VAL A 172 -6.51 -17.70 -12.74
N TRP A 173 -7.72 -18.11 -13.13
CA TRP A 173 -8.90 -17.25 -13.09
C TRP A 173 -9.25 -16.84 -11.65
N TYR A 174 -9.33 -17.80 -10.71
CA TYR A 174 -9.60 -17.51 -9.30
C TYR A 174 -8.54 -16.59 -8.70
N SER A 175 -7.24 -16.87 -8.94
CA SER A 175 -6.16 -16.00 -8.48
C SER A 175 -6.25 -14.59 -9.08
N ARG A 176 -6.64 -14.46 -10.35
CA ARG A 176 -6.83 -13.14 -10.98
C ARG A 176 -7.99 -12.37 -10.36
N LEU A 177 -9.10 -13.06 -10.07
CA LEU A 177 -10.26 -12.44 -9.43
C LEU A 177 -9.92 -11.99 -8.01
N GLU A 178 -9.25 -12.84 -7.23
CA GLU A 178 -8.81 -12.54 -5.87
C GLU A 178 -7.85 -11.34 -5.82
N SER A 179 -6.78 -11.35 -6.62
CA SER A 179 -5.86 -10.20 -6.69
C SER A 179 -6.56 -8.94 -7.23
N GLY A 180 -7.48 -9.10 -8.19
CA GLY A 180 -8.25 -7.99 -8.75
C GLY A 180 -9.17 -7.32 -7.74
N MET A 181 -9.88 -8.12 -6.93
CA MET A 181 -10.73 -7.61 -5.85
C MET A 181 -9.89 -6.94 -4.75
N ALA A 182 -8.76 -7.53 -4.38
CA ALA A 182 -7.85 -6.94 -3.39
C ALA A 182 -7.29 -5.59 -3.85
N LEU A 183 -6.86 -5.48 -5.11
CA LEU A 183 -6.37 -4.23 -5.69
C LEU A 183 -7.49 -3.18 -5.81
N LEU A 184 -8.70 -3.59 -6.19
CA LEU A 184 -9.85 -2.69 -6.25
C LEU A 184 -10.20 -2.15 -4.86
N PHE A 185 -10.17 -3.00 -3.84
CA PHE A 185 -10.39 -2.58 -2.47
C PHE A 185 -9.30 -1.63 -1.97
N SER A 186 -8.02 -1.94 -2.25
CA SER A 186 -6.89 -1.07 -1.94
C SER A 186 -7.01 0.30 -2.65
N PHE A 187 -7.49 0.33 -3.90
CA PHE A 187 -7.76 1.57 -4.61
C PHE A 187 -8.77 2.46 -3.88
N PHE A 188 -9.87 1.89 -3.36
CA PHE A 188 -10.85 2.67 -2.60
C PHE A 188 -10.31 3.18 -1.27
N ILE A 189 -9.46 2.41 -0.58
CA ILE A 189 -8.78 2.89 0.64
C ILE A 189 -7.89 4.08 0.29
N ASN A 190 -7.05 3.96 -0.74
CA ASN A 190 -6.17 5.06 -1.18
C ASN A 190 -6.98 6.30 -1.60
N LEU A 191 -8.11 6.11 -2.28
CA LEU A 191 -9.02 7.20 -2.61
C LEU A 191 -9.59 7.86 -1.35
N ALA A 192 -10.00 7.09 -0.35
CA ALA A 192 -10.49 7.61 0.93
C ALA A 192 -9.41 8.42 1.66
N VAL A 193 -8.16 7.92 1.68
CA VAL A 193 -7.00 8.64 2.24
C VAL A 193 -6.83 9.99 1.54
N VAL A 194 -6.77 10.02 0.21
CA VAL A 194 -6.61 11.27 -0.55
C VAL A 194 -7.76 12.25 -0.28
N LEU A 195 -9.01 11.77 -0.15
CA LEU A 195 -10.16 12.61 0.18
C LEU A 195 -10.05 13.24 1.56
N VAL A 196 -9.63 12.47 2.56
CA VAL A 196 -9.42 12.97 3.94
C VAL A 196 -8.32 14.02 3.98
N PHE A 197 -7.19 13.78 3.30
CA PHE A 197 -6.09 14.73 3.21
C PHE A 197 -6.49 16.01 2.48
N TRP A 198 -7.21 15.88 1.35
CA TRP A 198 -7.75 17.03 0.64
C TRP A 198 -8.62 17.89 1.56
N ARG A 199 -9.52 17.29 2.34
CA ARG A 199 -10.42 18.07 3.21
C ARG A 199 -9.71 18.83 4.34
N HIS A 200 -8.63 18.28 4.89
CA HIS A 200 -7.92 18.85 6.05
C HIS A 200 -6.78 19.79 5.65
N PHE A 201 -6.05 19.47 4.58
CA PHE A 201 -4.83 20.17 4.21
C PHE A 201 -4.96 21.02 2.94
N TYR A 202 -5.93 20.76 2.06
CA TYR A 202 -6.05 21.50 0.81
C TYR A 202 -6.79 22.82 1.01
N ARG A 203 -6.07 23.94 0.84
CA ARG A 203 -6.64 25.30 0.82
C ARG A 203 -6.55 25.88 -0.59
N VAL A 204 -7.68 26.36 -1.10
CA VAL A 204 -7.81 26.88 -2.47
C VAL A 204 -6.94 28.14 -2.70
N GLU A 205 -6.80 28.98 -1.67
CA GLU A 205 -6.01 30.22 -1.69
C GLU A 205 -4.51 29.98 -1.93
N CYS A 206 -4.04 28.76 -1.63
CA CYS A 206 -2.63 28.38 -1.67
C CYS A 206 -2.26 27.69 -2.98
N ALA A 207 -3.24 27.08 -3.65
CA ALA A 207 -3.04 26.38 -4.92
C ALA A 207 -2.74 27.33 -6.09
N SER A 208 -2.99 28.64 -5.96
CA SER A 208 -2.73 29.66 -6.99
C SER A 208 -1.39 30.40 -6.84
N MET A 209 -0.58 30.10 -5.83
CA MET A 209 0.74 30.74 -5.64
C MET A 209 1.86 29.97 -6.37
N GLU A 210 2.92 30.66 -6.79
CA GLU A 210 4.16 30.03 -7.28
C GLU A 210 4.79 29.19 -6.15
N GLY A 211 4.64 27.86 -6.25
CA GLY A 211 5.00 26.89 -5.20
C GLY A 211 3.87 25.91 -4.85
N GLY A 212 2.65 26.15 -5.33
CA GLY A 212 1.52 25.22 -5.19
C GLY A 212 0.97 25.11 -3.75
N PRO A 213 0.13 24.10 -3.45
CA PRO A 213 -0.58 23.99 -2.17
C PRO A 213 0.36 23.82 -0.95
N TYR A 214 1.65 23.52 -1.17
CA TYR A 214 2.65 23.33 -0.12
C TYR A 214 3.13 24.65 0.51
N VAL A 215 2.93 25.79 -0.14
CA VAL A 215 3.34 27.12 0.38
C VAL A 215 2.63 27.46 1.69
N CYS A 216 1.40 26.98 1.87
CA CYS A 216 0.62 27.20 3.08
C CYS A 216 0.73 26.07 4.11
N VAL A 217 1.44 25.00 3.78
CA VAL A 217 1.86 23.99 4.75
C VAL A 217 3.13 24.55 5.43
N GLY A 218 2.99 25.70 6.08
CA GLY A 218 4.06 26.35 6.85
C GLY A 218 4.39 25.56 8.12
N ALA A 219 5.56 25.89 8.70
CA ALA A 219 6.28 25.18 9.78
C ALA A 219 5.45 24.64 10.96
N ASP A 220 4.28 25.22 11.25
CA ASP A 220 3.41 24.81 12.37
C ASP A 220 2.82 23.38 12.21
N ALA A 221 2.76 22.83 10.98
CA ALA A 221 2.28 21.47 10.73
C ALA A 221 3.33 20.37 11.02
N LEU A 222 4.62 20.73 11.11
CA LEU A 222 5.73 19.81 11.38
C LEU A 222 6.11 19.74 12.88
N GLY A 223 5.43 20.53 13.73
CA GLY A 223 5.58 20.44 15.18
C GLY A 223 6.99 20.77 15.68
N GLU A 224 7.54 21.92 15.26
CA GLU A 224 8.52 22.65 16.08
C GLU A 224 7.82 23.67 16.98
#